data_AF-A0A090YT22-F1
#
_entry.id   AF-A0A090YT22-F1
#
_cell.length_a   1.000
_cell.length_b   1.000
_cell.length_c   1.000
_cell.angle_alpha   90.00
_cell.angle_beta   90.00
_cell.angle_gamma   90.00
#
_symmetry.space_group_name_H-M   'P 1'
#
loop_
_entity.id
_entity.type
_entity.pdbx_description
1 polymer ?
#
loop_
_entity_poly.entity_id
_entity_poly.type
_entity_poly.pdbx_seq_one_letter_code
_entity_poly.pdbx_strand_id
1 'polypeptide(L)'
;MTVSTKTNIITSMKLWKEDLLQEQGERQRRLKSLEEYLEILNEKVQCLLSVTVEEHNQKQALNQISKDYGARQIKLIDEIYNLEKEINVHEGLNEKLFSRIDVMIKEREEK
;
A
#
# COMPACT_ATOMS: atom_id res chain seq x y z
N MET A 1 23.10 37.45 7.66
CA MET A 1 22.34 36.66 6.66
C MET A 1 22.19 35.16 6.99
N THR A 2 22.84 34.63 8.03
CA THR A 2 22.88 33.19 8.38
C THR A 2 21.63 32.65 9.09
N VAL A 3 20.86 33.50 9.78
CA VAL A 3 19.66 33.08 10.53
C VAL A 3 18.56 32.60 9.58
N SER A 4 18.35 33.29 8.45
CA SER A 4 17.33 32.93 7.45
C SER A 4 17.62 31.57 6.79
N THR A 5 18.88 31.28 6.49
CA THR A 5 19.29 30.00 5.89
C THR A 5 19.07 28.83 6.85
N LYS A 6 19.32 29.04 8.14
CA LYS A 6 19.16 28.02 9.18
C LYS A 6 17.69 27.67 9.42
N THR A 7 16.83 28.69 9.48
CA THR A 7 15.37 28.51 9.58
C THR A 7 14.82 27.75 8.37
N ASN A 8 15.30 28.07 7.16
CA ASN A 8 14.89 27.36 5.94
C ASN A 8 15.25 25.87 5.98
N ILE A 9 16.45 25.51 6.45
CA ILE A 9 16.86 24.09 6.57
C ILE A 9 15.98 23.33 7.55
N ILE A 10 15.69 23.91 8.73
CA ILE A 10 14.82 23.27 9.74
C ILE A 10 13.43 23.03 9.15
N THR A 11 12.85 24.03 8.47
CA THR A 11 11.55 23.89 7.81
C THR A 11 11.57 22.79 6.76
N SER A 12 12.58 22.76 5.88
CA SER A 12 12.70 21.70 4.87
C SER A 12 12.84 20.30 5.47
N MET A 13 13.54 20.15 6.59
CA MET A 13 13.65 18.86 7.28
C MET A 13 12.32 18.41 7.92
N LYS A 14 11.52 19.36 8.42
CA LYS A 14 10.16 19.07 8.93
C LYS A 14 9.23 18.66 7.79
N LEU A 15 9.25 19.39 6.67
CA LEU A 15 8.46 19.05 5.48
C LEU A 15 8.83 17.66 4.94
N TRP A 16 10.13 17.35 4.85
CA TRP A 16 10.56 16.01 4.42
C TRP A 16 10.03 14.89 5.34
N LYS A 17 9.98 15.12 6.66
CA LYS A 17 9.38 14.18 7.60
C LYS A 17 7.88 13.99 7.36
N GLU A 18 7.17 15.08 7.07
CA GLU A 18 5.74 15.04 6.73
C GLU A 18 5.48 14.31 5.42
N ASP A 19 6.30 14.54 4.39
CA ASP A 19 6.22 13.85 3.10
C ASP A 19 6.38 12.34 3.28
N LEU A 20 7.37 11.89 4.06
CA LEU A 20 7.60 10.48 4.36
C LEU A 20 6.41 9.83 5.10
N LEU A 21 5.78 10.57 6.02
CA LEU A 21 4.56 10.11 6.72
C LEU A 21 3.38 10.01 5.74
N GLN A 22 3.23 10.99 4.85
CA GLN A 22 2.16 11.00 3.86
C GLN A 22 2.30 9.82 2.90
N GLU A 23 3.49 9.59 2.34
CA GLU A 23 3.74 8.45 1.46
C GLU A 23 3.43 7.12 2.16
N GLN A 24 3.81 6.97 3.43
CA GLN A 24 3.48 5.77 4.21
C GLN A 24 1.96 5.59 4.34
N GLY A 25 1.25 6.67 4.66
CA GLY A 25 -0.23 6.64 4.75
C GLY A 25 -0.91 6.36 3.40
N GLU A 26 -0.31 6.75 2.29
CA GLU A 26 -0.79 6.39 0.94
C GLU A 26 -0.61 4.91 0.65
N ARG A 27 0.56 4.32 0.97
CA ARG A 27 0.80 2.88 0.84
C ARG A 27 -0.20 2.07 1.66
N GLN A 28 -0.40 2.44 2.93
CA GLN A 28 -1.36 1.77 3.82
C GLN A 28 -2.82 1.88 3.32
N ARG A 29 -3.23 3.05 2.81
CA ARG A 29 -4.57 3.21 2.21
C ARG A 29 -4.73 2.36 0.96
N ARG A 30 -3.70 2.27 0.12
CA ARG A 30 -3.70 1.41 -1.06
C ARG A 30 -3.82 -0.07 -0.67
N LEU A 31 -3.07 -0.52 0.34
CA LEU A 31 -3.16 -1.88 0.85
C LEU A 31 -4.60 -2.22 1.26
N LYS A 32 -5.20 -1.37 2.09
CA LYS A 32 -6.59 -1.56 2.53
C LYS A 32 -7.56 -1.65 1.35
N SER A 33 -7.41 -0.78 0.35
CA SER A 33 -8.26 -0.82 -0.84
C SER A 33 -8.10 -2.11 -1.66
N LEU A 34 -6.90 -2.68 -1.70
CA LEU A 34 -6.65 -3.94 -2.39
C LEU A 34 -7.22 -5.12 -1.61
N GLU A 35 -7.12 -5.11 -0.27
CA GLU A 35 -7.74 -6.12 0.61
C GLU A 35 -9.27 -6.14 0.44
N GLU A 36 -9.91 -4.97 0.47
CA GLU A 36 -11.35 -4.84 0.22
C GLU A 36 -11.73 -5.37 -1.18
N TYR A 37 -10.90 -5.09 -2.18
CA TYR A 37 -11.13 -5.60 -3.53
C TYR A 37 -10.95 -7.12 -3.62
N LEU A 38 -10.03 -7.70 -2.85
CA LEU A 38 -9.82 -9.15 -2.76
C LEU A 38 -11.03 -9.83 -2.13
N GLU A 39 -11.60 -9.26 -1.06
CA GLU A 39 -12.84 -9.77 -0.46
C GLU A 39 -13.99 -9.80 -1.47
N ILE A 40 -14.21 -8.71 -2.21
CA ILE A 40 -15.21 -8.66 -3.28
C ILE A 40 -14.94 -9.73 -4.34
N LEU A 41 -13.67 -9.95 -4.70
CA LEU A 41 -13.30 -10.94 -5.70
C LEU A 41 -13.55 -12.38 -5.19
N ASN A 42 -13.29 -12.63 -3.91
CA ASN A 42 -13.58 -13.91 -3.26
C ASN A 42 -15.09 -14.20 -3.30
N GLU A 43 -15.92 -13.22 -2.97
CA GLU A 43 -17.38 -13.34 -3.04
C GLU A 43 -17.86 -13.63 -4.46
N LYS A 44 -17.28 -12.97 -5.47
CA LYS A 44 -17.58 -13.26 -6.88
C LYS A 44 -17.22 -14.70 -7.26
N VAL A 45 -16.07 -15.19 -6.81
CA VAL A 45 -15.66 -16.59 -7.04
C VAL A 45 -16.64 -17.56 -6.36
N GLN A 46 -17.02 -17.30 -5.10
CA GLN A 46 -18.00 -18.13 -4.39
C GLN A 46 -19.35 -18.17 -5.10
N CYS A 47 -19.81 -17.03 -5.61
CA CYS A 47 -21.03 -16.96 -6.43
C CYS A 47 -20.91 -17.83 -7.70
N LEU A 48 -19.78 -17.77 -8.42
CA LEU A 48 -19.58 -18.59 -9.60
C LEU A 48 -19.55 -20.09 -9.28
N LEU A 49 -19.00 -20.48 -8.11
CA LEU A 49 -18.95 -21.87 -7.66
C LEU A 49 -20.33 -22.43 -7.27
N SER A 50 -21.29 -21.58 -6.89
CA SER A 50 -22.65 -22.02 -6.55
C SER A 50 -23.58 -22.16 -7.76
N VAL A 51 -23.18 -21.61 -8.92
CA VAL A 51 -23.96 -21.71 -10.15
C VAL A 51 -23.85 -23.12 -10.74
N THR A 52 -25.00 -23.76 -10.93
CA THR A 52 -25.12 -25.04 -11.64
C THR A 52 -25.72 -24.79 -13.03
N VAL A 53 -25.10 -25.35 -14.06
CA VAL A 53 -25.54 -25.24 -15.47
C VAL A 53 -25.55 -26.61 -16.12
N GLU A 54 -26.64 -26.92 -16.83
CA GLU A 54 -26.84 -28.22 -17.48
C GLU A 54 -26.37 -28.22 -18.94
N GLU A 55 -26.47 -27.08 -19.62
CA GLU A 55 -26.05 -26.94 -21.01
C GLU A 55 -24.52 -26.88 -21.14
N HIS A 56 -23.97 -27.66 -22.09
CA HIS A 56 -22.53 -27.76 -22.31
C HIS A 56 -21.87 -26.40 -22.58
N ASN A 57 -22.48 -25.56 -23.43
CA ASN A 57 -21.95 -24.24 -23.78
C ASN A 57 -21.93 -23.29 -22.58
N GLN A 58 -22.96 -23.34 -21.74
CA GLN A 58 -23.04 -22.55 -20.51
C GLN A 58 -21.98 -23.01 -19.50
N LYS A 59 -21.75 -24.32 -19.38
CA LYS A 59 -20.68 -24.88 -18.55
C LYS A 59 -19.29 -24.44 -19.00
N GLN A 60 -19.04 -24.41 -20.31
CA GLN A 60 -17.78 -23.93 -20.85
C GLN A 60 -17.58 -22.43 -20.55
N ALA A 61 -18.62 -21.61 -20.73
CA ALA A 61 -18.57 -20.19 -20.40
C ALA A 61 -18.32 -19.95 -18.90
N LEU A 62 -19.05 -20.65 -18.02
CA LEU A 62 -18.86 -20.55 -16.57
C LEU A 62 -17.44 -20.94 -16.16
N ASN A 63 -16.90 -22.04 -16.71
CA ASN A 63 -15.53 -22.47 -16.45
C ASN A 63 -14.49 -21.42 -16.88
N GLN A 64 -14.71 -20.75 -18.01
CA GLN A 64 -13.81 -19.69 -18.47
C GLN A 64 -13.85 -18.49 -17.53
N ILE A 65 -15.06 -18.06 -17.14
CA ILE A 65 -15.24 -16.95 -16.19
C ILE A 65 -14.55 -17.30 -14.87
N SER A 66 -14.76 -18.49 -14.31
CA SER A 66 -14.13 -18.92 -13.06
C SER A 66 -12.60 -18.93 -13.15
N LYS A 67 -12.03 -19.36 -14.28
CA LYS A 67 -10.57 -19.29 -14.51
C LYS A 67 -10.06 -17.85 -14.54
N ASP A 68 -10.77 -16.96 -15.23
CA ASP A 68 -10.38 -15.55 -15.34
C ASP A 68 -10.41 -14.86 -13.96
N TYR A 69 -11.44 -15.14 -13.16
CA TYR A 69 -11.55 -14.65 -11.78
C TYR A 69 -10.47 -15.24 -10.86
N GLY A 70 -10.20 -16.55 -10.95
CA GLY A 70 -9.11 -17.18 -10.20
C GLY A 70 -7.73 -16.61 -10.55
N ALA A 71 -7.46 -16.35 -11.83
CA ALA A 71 -6.21 -15.72 -12.26
C ALA A 71 -6.06 -14.28 -11.74
N ARG A 72 -7.16 -13.52 -11.69
CA ARG A 72 -7.17 -12.17 -11.08
C ARG A 72 -6.92 -12.22 -9.58
N GLN A 73 -7.46 -13.22 -8.89
CA GLN A 73 -7.30 -13.40 -7.45
C GLN A 73 -5.85 -13.65 -7.09
N ILE A 74 -5.17 -14.54 -7.82
CA ILE A 74 -3.74 -14.83 -7.62
C ILE A 74 -2.91 -13.55 -7.79
N LYS A 75 -3.13 -12.80 -8.88
CA LYS A 75 -2.39 -11.55 -9.14
C LYS A 75 -2.61 -10.50 -8.03
N LEU A 76 -3.83 -10.41 -7.52
CA LEU A 76 -4.16 -9.46 -6.46
C LEU A 76 -3.52 -9.85 -5.13
N ILE A 77 -3.50 -11.14 -4.81
CA ILE A 77 -2.78 -11.66 -3.63
C ILE A 77 -1.28 -11.35 -3.73
N ASP A 78 -0.68 -11.56 -4.89
CA ASP A 78 0.74 -11.23 -5.12
C ASP A 78 1.01 -9.72 -4.97
N GLU A 79 0.10 -8.86 -5.47
CA GLU A 79 0.20 -7.41 -5.31
C GLU A 79 0.12 -6.99 -3.85
N ILE A 80 -0.85 -7.53 -3.10
CA ILE A 80 -1.00 -7.30 -1.66
C ILE A 80 0.27 -7.71 -0.91
N TYR A 81 0.75 -8.93 -1.14
CA TYR A 81 1.96 -9.45 -0.49
C TYR A 81 3.19 -8.55 -0.71
N ASN A 82 3.39 -8.09 -1.95
CA ASN A 82 4.50 -7.19 -2.28
C ASN A 82 4.34 -5.83 -1.59
N LEU A 83 3.12 -5.29 -1.54
CA LEU A 83 2.85 -4.00 -0.90
C LEU A 83 3.00 -4.06 0.63
N GLU A 84 2.56 -5.15 1.28
CA GLU A 84 2.80 -5.39 2.71
C GLU A 84 4.30 -5.41 3.03
N LYS A 85 5.08 -6.09 2.19
CA LYS A 85 6.53 -6.14 2.34
C LYS A 85 7.16 -4.75 2.17
N GLU A 86 6.71 -3.98 1.17
CA GLU A 86 7.16 -2.60 0.97
C GLU A 86 6.83 -1.74 2.20
N ILE A 87 5.58 -1.78 2.68
CA ILE A 87 5.12 -1.07 3.88
C ILE A 87 6.01 -1.36 5.08
N ASN A 88 6.28 -2.64 5.37
CA ASN A 88 7.10 -3.04 6.51
C ASN A 88 8.56 -2.53 6.39
N VAL A 89 9.16 -2.60 5.20
CA VAL A 89 10.49 -2.04 4.95
C VAL A 89 10.50 -0.53 5.19
N HIS A 90 9.49 0.18 4.68
CA HIS A 90 9.38 1.62 4.83
C HIS A 90 9.06 2.05 6.26
N GLU A 91 8.29 1.29 7.04
CA GLU A 91 8.04 1.57 8.46
C GLU A 91 9.36 1.54 9.25
N GLY A 92 10.11 0.44 9.14
CA GLY A 92 11.39 0.32 9.85
C GLY A 92 12.45 1.33 9.39
N LEU A 93 12.41 1.76 8.12
CA LEU A 93 13.29 2.81 7.62
C LEU A 93 12.86 4.20 8.13
N ASN A 94 11.56 4.50 8.07
CA ASN A 94 11.00 5.78 8.47
C ASN A 94 11.22 6.03 9.97
N GLU A 95 11.09 5.04 10.84
CA GLU A 95 11.41 5.17 12.27
C GLU A 95 12.85 5.66 12.52
N LYS A 96 13.81 5.09 11.78
CA LYS A 96 15.23 5.48 11.87
C LYS A 96 15.47 6.88 11.31
N LEU A 97 14.84 7.19 10.16
CA LEU A 97 14.94 8.49 9.54
C LEU A 97 14.34 9.57 10.45
N PHE A 98 13.17 9.35 11.03
CA PHE A 98 12.50 10.29 11.92
C PHE A 98 13.34 10.60 13.15
N SER A 99 13.89 9.55 13.80
CA SER A 99 14.80 9.71 14.93
C SER A 99 16.01 10.56 14.56
N ARG A 100 16.59 10.36 13.36
CA ARG A 100 17.75 11.14 12.90
C ARG A 100 17.37 12.57 12.53
N ILE A 101 16.23 12.79 11.88
CA ILE A 101 15.70 14.11 11.53
C ILE A 101 15.50 14.93 12.80
N ASP A 102 14.91 14.34 13.85
CA ASP A 102 14.62 15.02 15.11
C ASP A 102 15.91 15.46 15.82
N VAL A 103 16.93 14.60 15.86
CA VAL A 103 18.26 14.97 16.38
C VAL A 103 18.87 16.13 15.57
N MET A 104 18.82 16.06 14.24
CA MET A 104 19.38 17.09 13.36
C MET A 104 18.67 18.44 13.49
N ILE A 105 17.36 18.45 13.74
CA ILE A 105 16.59 19.66 14.01
C ILE A 105 17.00 20.24 15.36
N LYS A 106 17.02 19.41 16.41
CA LYS A 106 17.38 19.84 17.77
C LYS A 106 18.79 20.43 17.84
N GLU A 107 19.77 19.75 17.26
CA GLU A 107 21.16 20.24 17.19
C GLU A 107 21.29 21.60 16.48
N ARG A 108 20.36 21.90 15.57
CA ARG A 108 20.32 23.20 14.89
C ARG A 108 19.57 24.22 15.73
N GLU A 109 18.47 23.88 16.38
CA GLU A 109 17.73 24.81 17.25
C GLU A 109 18.57 25.29 18.46
N GLU A 110 19.49 24.45 18.98
CA GLU A 110 20.38 24.78 20.10
C GLU A 110 21.64 25.59 19.73
N LYS A 111 21.95 25.71 18.43
CA LYS A 111 23.06 26.54 17.90
C LYS A 111 22.61 27.96 17.58
#